data_AF-A0A5A8DAB9-F1
#
_entry.id   AF-A0A5A8DAB9-F1
#
_cell.length_a   1.000
_cell.length_b   1.000
_cell.length_c   1.000
_cell.angle_alpha   90.00
_cell.angle_beta   90.00
_cell.angle_gamma   90.00
#
_symmetry.space_group_name_H-M   'P 1'
#
loop_
_entity.id
_entity.type
_entity.pdbx_description
1 polymer ?
#
loop_
_entity_poly.entity_id
_entity_poly.type
_entity_poly.pdbx_seq_one_letter_code
_entity_poly.pdbx_strand_id
1 'polypeptide(L)'
;MAGADDAEARCASAFAALGVPALGDDAVRRLGRADAVVLAKSLEAVAAKAKAGCASAAADDPDEVVELNVGGTVFTTLRATLVAFESSRLEAMLSGRWRVPRDAAGRVFVDRDPALFGRVLAFLRDPAAGVALPAESAAACDELVAEFEWYGLREVALPPLLPGSTVLTRQQGDDAARLLAGLPRHEGRWRLMMRGSQDGFAPSVFHAACDELEESIVAVRTAVGSVVVGYMDAPWGGSVGMNMARSRCALAVLETLRGRAALLLRPQVDPAKACVVCQDPTFGPIFGLFALGGAEGGPLRNDMAVMAGSDSTSVCFGIGCPGSMFERPPGWTDARLLSGSASGCVGLEDVEVWAPALDEPAAAE
;
A
#
# COMPACT_ATOMS: atom_id res chain seq x y z
N MET A 1 31.07 25.50 -6.33
CA MET A 1 30.59 25.80 -4.96
C MET A 1 29.39 26.75 -4.93
N ALA A 2 28.85 27.23 -6.07
CA ALA A 2 27.75 28.21 -6.09
C ALA A 2 26.33 27.61 -6.24
N GLY A 3 26.14 26.31 -5.99
CA GLY A 3 24.86 25.61 -6.24
C GLY A 3 24.24 24.91 -5.03
N ALA A 4 24.93 24.87 -3.89
CA ALA A 4 24.38 24.33 -2.64
C ALA A 4 23.55 25.41 -1.92
N ASP A 5 24.14 26.60 -1.78
CA ASP A 5 23.55 27.74 -1.06
C ASP A 5 22.25 28.27 -1.71
N ASP A 6 22.10 28.13 -3.04
CA ASP A 6 20.91 28.62 -3.77
C ASP A 6 19.68 27.69 -3.64
N ALA A 7 19.88 26.38 -3.42
CA ALA A 7 18.79 25.44 -3.19
C ALA A 7 18.27 25.51 -1.76
N GLU A 8 19.19 25.71 -0.82
CA GLU A 8 18.92 25.85 0.61
C GLU A 8 18.15 27.14 0.92
N ALA A 9 18.55 28.26 0.29
CA ALA A 9 17.85 29.54 0.40
C ALA A 9 16.41 29.48 -0.18
N ARG A 10 16.19 28.70 -1.25
CA ARG A 10 14.85 28.52 -1.85
C ARG A 10 13.94 27.68 -0.96
N CYS A 11 14.44 26.57 -0.40
CA CYS A 11 13.71 25.80 0.60
C CYS A 11 13.34 26.68 1.80
N ALA A 12 14.30 27.39 2.40
CA ALA A 12 14.05 28.25 3.56
C ALA A 12 13.00 29.34 3.27
N SER A 13 13.05 29.96 2.09
CA SER A 13 12.05 30.94 1.64
C SER A 13 10.65 30.34 1.45
N ALA A 14 10.56 29.10 0.96
CA ALA A 14 9.27 28.41 0.74
C ALA A 14 8.60 28.03 2.08
N PHE A 15 9.37 27.54 3.06
CA PHE A 15 8.86 27.22 4.40
C PHE A 15 8.44 28.48 5.18
N ALA A 16 9.22 29.56 5.08
CA ALA A 16 8.87 30.84 5.69
C ALA A 16 7.55 31.45 5.13
N ALA A 17 7.27 31.27 3.83
CA ALA A 17 6.04 31.73 3.21
C ALA A 17 4.79 30.94 3.66
N LEU A 18 4.98 29.73 4.19
CA LEU A 18 3.94 28.84 4.70
C LEU A 18 3.82 28.88 6.24
N GLY A 19 4.66 29.65 6.93
CA GLY A 19 4.68 29.72 8.39
C GLY A 19 5.21 28.45 9.08
N VAL A 20 5.95 27.61 8.36
CA VAL A 20 6.52 26.34 8.86
C VAL A 20 8.01 26.54 9.15
N PRO A 21 8.57 25.99 10.24
CA PRO A 21 10.00 26.10 10.52
C PRO A 21 10.85 25.45 9.41
N ALA A 22 11.97 26.06 9.06
CA ALA A 22 12.85 25.53 8.01
C ALA A 22 13.42 24.15 8.41
N LEU A 23 13.39 23.20 7.48
CA LEU A 23 14.07 21.90 7.63
C LEU A 23 15.58 22.13 7.80
N GLY A 24 16.14 21.68 8.92
CA GLY A 24 17.58 21.77 9.18
C GLY A 24 18.41 20.88 8.24
N ASP A 25 19.69 21.23 8.07
CA ASP A 25 20.65 20.63 7.14
C ASP A 25 20.70 19.09 7.16
N ASP A 26 20.40 18.48 8.31
CA ASP A 26 20.45 17.02 8.48
C ASP A 26 19.25 16.31 7.82
N ALA A 27 18.09 16.97 7.74
CA ALA A 27 16.89 16.42 7.09
C ALA A 27 17.00 16.44 5.55
N VAL A 28 17.64 17.47 4.99
CA VAL A 28 17.89 17.58 3.54
C VAL A 28 18.91 16.54 3.06
N ARG A 29 19.88 16.16 3.90
CA ARG A 29 20.82 15.07 3.60
C ARG A 29 20.14 13.70 3.61
N ARG A 30 19.18 13.46 4.50
CA ARG A 30 18.48 12.17 4.67
C ARG A 30 17.39 11.92 3.63
N LEU A 31 16.73 12.97 3.12
CA LEU A 31 15.70 12.83 2.08
C LEU A 31 16.28 12.52 0.69
N GLY A 32 17.59 12.63 0.48
CA GLY A 32 18.16 12.59 -0.85
C GLY A 32 17.90 13.88 -1.62
N ARG A 33 18.96 14.47 -2.19
CA ARG A 33 18.93 15.82 -2.78
C ARG A 33 17.93 15.99 -3.93
N ALA A 34 17.60 14.90 -4.63
CA ALA A 34 16.63 14.91 -5.72
C ALA A 34 15.19 14.99 -5.19
N ASP A 35 14.85 14.23 -4.15
CA ASP A 35 13.49 14.12 -3.64
C ASP A 35 13.10 15.36 -2.81
N ALA A 36 14.06 15.95 -2.10
CA ALA A 36 13.86 17.26 -1.44
C ALA A 36 13.55 18.38 -2.44
N VAL A 37 14.20 18.39 -3.61
CA VAL A 37 13.95 19.38 -4.67
C VAL A 37 12.60 19.15 -5.35
N VAL A 38 12.18 17.89 -5.50
CA VAL A 38 10.84 17.56 -6.03
C VAL A 38 9.75 17.99 -5.06
N LEU A 39 9.91 17.69 -3.77
CA LEU A 39 8.94 18.08 -2.74
C LEU A 39 8.86 19.61 -2.58
N ALA A 40 10.00 20.31 -2.60
CA ALA A 40 10.06 21.77 -2.56
C ALA A 40 9.38 22.41 -3.78
N LYS A 41 9.62 21.90 -5.00
CA LYS A 41 8.93 22.37 -6.21
C LYS A 41 7.42 22.11 -6.17
N SER A 42 7.00 20.97 -5.62
CA SER A 42 5.59 20.64 -5.41
C SER A 42 4.93 21.58 -4.40
N LEU A 43 5.64 21.93 -3.30
CA LEU A 43 5.15 22.87 -2.29
C LEU A 43 5.13 24.32 -2.79
N GLU A 44 6.15 24.75 -3.54
CA GLU A 44 6.18 26.07 -4.20
C GLU A 44 5.04 26.21 -5.22
N ALA A 45 4.73 25.14 -5.97
CA ALA A 45 3.59 25.11 -6.89
C ALA A 45 2.25 25.22 -6.15
N VAL A 46 2.11 24.56 -4.99
CA VAL A 46 0.91 24.66 -4.12
C VAL A 46 0.78 26.07 -3.52
N ALA A 47 1.88 26.67 -3.04
CA ALA A 47 1.89 28.01 -2.47
C ALA A 47 1.63 29.12 -3.51
N ALA A 48 2.16 28.95 -4.73
CA ALA A 48 1.90 29.87 -5.83
C ALA A 48 0.44 29.81 -6.31
N LYS A 49 -0.21 28.64 -6.23
CA LYS A 49 -1.62 28.45 -6.60
C LYS A 49 -2.61 29.03 -5.59
N ALA A 50 -2.27 29.00 -4.30
CA ALA A 50 -3.04 29.68 -3.25
C ALA A 50 -3.06 31.22 -3.42
N LYS A 51 -2.08 31.80 -4.12
CA LYS A 51 -1.93 33.26 -4.27
C LYS A 51 -2.39 33.82 -5.63
N ALA A 52 -2.63 32.96 -6.62
CA ALA A 52 -2.96 33.36 -7.99
C ALA A 52 -4.38 32.93 -8.40
N GLY A 53 -5.40 33.38 -7.65
CA GLY A 53 -6.78 33.38 -8.14
C GLY A 53 -6.97 34.49 -9.17
N CYS A 54 -7.36 34.15 -10.41
CA CYS A 54 -7.80 35.13 -11.40
C CYS A 54 -9.16 34.73 -12.01
N ALA A 55 -10.19 35.37 -11.45
CA ALA A 55 -11.41 35.91 -12.05
C ALA A 55 -12.25 35.12 -13.08
N SER A 56 -13.46 34.71 -12.65
CA SER A 56 -14.70 35.20 -13.28
C SER A 56 -15.83 35.32 -12.26
N ALA A 57 -16.26 36.56 -11.99
CA ALA A 57 -17.23 36.90 -10.94
C ALA A 57 -18.67 36.60 -11.36
N ALA A 58 -19.30 35.58 -10.75
CA ALA A 58 -20.72 35.52 -10.37
C ALA A 58 -21.20 34.15 -9.82
N ALA A 59 -20.35 33.11 -9.76
CA ALA A 59 -20.77 31.75 -9.35
C ALA A 59 -19.81 31.06 -8.34
N ASP A 60 -18.97 31.83 -7.64
CA ASP A 60 -17.89 31.32 -6.79
C ASP A 60 -18.18 31.51 -5.29
N ASP A 61 -19.41 31.24 -4.84
CA ASP A 61 -19.66 31.10 -3.41
C ASP A 61 -19.28 29.67 -2.98
N PRO A 62 -18.22 29.47 -2.18
CA PRO A 62 -17.82 28.13 -1.72
C PRO A 62 -18.91 27.44 -0.88
N ASP A 63 -19.76 28.23 -0.22
CA ASP A 63 -20.87 27.76 0.61
C ASP A 63 -22.17 27.57 -0.20
N GLU A 64 -22.11 27.76 -1.53
CA GLU A 64 -23.23 27.46 -2.42
C GLU A 64 -23.60 25.99 -2.34
N VAL A 65 -24.86 25.72 -2.01
CA VAL A 65 -25.44 24.37 -2.10
C VAL A 65 -25.74 24.06 -3.57
N VAL A 66 -25.12 22.99 -4.08
CA VAL A 66 -25.24 22.52 -5.46
C VAL A 66 -25.94 21.15 -5.49
N GLU A 67 -26.80 20.97 -6.48
CA GLU A 67 -27.43 19.69 -6.80
C GLU A 67 -26.84 19.07 -8.07
N LEU A 68 -26.53 17.77 -8.01
CA LEU A 68 -26.10 16.96 -9.14
C LEU A 68 -27.02 15.76 -9.29
N ASN A 69 -27.34 15.41 -10.52
CA ASN A 69 -28.06 14.19 -10.84
C ASN A 69 -27.06 13.13 -11.33
N VAL A 70 -26.84 12.09 -10.54
CA VAL A 70 -25.93 10.99 -10.86
C VAL A 70 -26.75 9.72 -11.13
N GLY A 71 -26.77 9.26 -12.37
CA GLY A 71 -27.50 8.05 -12.77
C GLY A 71 -29.01 8.08 -12.44
N GLY A 72 -29.61 9.27 -12.35
CA GLY A 72 -31.02 9.47 -11.96
C GLY A 72 -31.24 9.78 -10.48
N THR A 73 -30.20 9.69 -9.63
CA THR A 73 -30.27 10.03 -8.21
C THR A 73 -29.73 11.43 -7.96
N VAL A 74 -30.46 12.24 -7.20
CA VAL A 74 -30.05 13.62 -6.90
C VAL A 74 -29.19 13.63 -5.63
N PHE A 75 -27.99 14.17 -5.75
CA PHE A 75 -27.06 14.43 -4.65
C PHE A 75 -26.99 15.94 -4.41
N THR A 76 -27.07 16.33 -3.14
CA THR A 76 -26.96 17.72 -2.70
C THR A 76 -25.74 17.87 -1.80
N THR A 77 -24.89 18.86 -2.08
CA THR A 77 -23.66 19.13 -1.32
C THR A 77 -23.17 20.57 -1.57
N LEU A 78 -22.12 21.00 -0.88
CA LEU A 78 -21.50 22.30 -1.14
C LEU A 78 -20.64 22.28 -2.41
N ARG A 79 -20.58 23.42 -3.10
CA ARG A 79 -19.63 23.65 -4.20
C ARG A 79 -18.22 23.36 -3.75
N ALA A 80 -17.80 23.88 -2.60
CA ALA A 80 -16.47 23.65 -2.02
C ALA A 80 -16.11 22.16 -1.94
N THR A 81 -17.05 21.28 -1.62
CA THR A 81 -16.82 19.83 -1.57
C THR A 81 -16.45 19.24 -2.93
N LEU A 82 -17.14 19.66 -4.00
CA LEU A 82 -16.96 19.09 -5.34
C LEU A 82 -15.72 19.64 -6.05
N VAL A 83 -15.27 20.83 -5.66
CA VAL A 83 -14.09 21.51 -6.23
C VAL A 83 -12.87 21.42 -5.32
N ALA A 84 -12.95 20.69 -4.20
CA ALA A 84 -11.89 20.55 -3.20
C ALA A 84 -10.56 20.03 -3.78
N PHE A 85 -10.65 19.19 -4.82
CA PHE A 85 -9.49 18.64 -5.51
C PHE A 85 -9.40 19.26 -6.91
N GLU A 86 -8.40 20.12 -7.09
CA GLU A 86 -8.11 20.76 -8.37
C GLU A 86 -7.80 19.72 -9.45
N SER A 87 -8.29 19.93 -10.67
CA SER A 87 -8.13 18.99 -11.80
C SER A 87 -8.94 17.70 -11.67
N SER A 88 -9.72 17.52 -10.59
CA SER A 88 -10.74 16.47 -10.56
C SER A 88 -11.80 16.73 -11.62
N ARG A 89 -12.46 15.67 -12.06
CA ARG A 89 -13.51 15.79 -13.08
C ARG A 89 -14.70 16.63 -12.58
N LEU A 90 -14.99 16.58 -11.28
CA LEU A 90 -16.05 17.36 -10.64
C LEU A 90 -15.72 18.86 -10.64
N GLU A 91 -14.48 19.23 -10.32
CA GLU A 91 -13.99 20.61 -10.45
C GLU A 91 -14.13 21.10 -11.90
N ALA A 92 -13.64 20.30 -12.87
CA ALA A 92 -13.72 20.65 -14.27
C ALA A 92 -15.19 20.85 -14.74
N MET A 93 -16.11 19.99 -14.31
CA MET A 93 -17.53 20.10 -14.63
C MET A 93 -18.18 21.37 -14.07
N LEU A 94 -17.76 21.82 -12.88
CA LEU A 94 -18.31 22.98 -12.20
C LEU A 94 -17.61 24.29 -12.55
N SER A 95 -16.44 24.22 -13.20
CA SER A 95 -15.66 25.39 -13.62
C SER A 95 -16.32 26.27 -14.69
N GLY A 96 -17.42 25.81 -15.31
CA GLY A 96 -18.09 26.52 -16.41
C GLY A 96 -17.31 26.53 -17.74
N ARG A 97 -16.06 26.03 -17.75
CA ARG A 97 -15.19 25.97 -18.93
C ARG A 97 -15.67 24.98 -19.99
N TRP A 98 -16.44 23.97 -19.57
CA TRP A 98 -16.89 22.88 -20.42
C TRP A 98 -18.42 22.82 -20.46
N ARG A 99 -18.99 22.49 -21.63
CA ARG A 99 -20.42 22.18 -21.72
C ARG A 99 -20.68 20.82 -21.07
N VAL A 100 -21.36 20.84 -19.93
CA VAL A 100 -21.77 19.63 -19.20
C VAL A 100 -23.25 19.31 -19.46
N PRO A 101 -23.62 18.02 -19.62
CA PRO A 101 -25.02 17.61 -19.68
C PRO A 101 -25.79 18.09 -18.45
N ARG A 102 -27.05 18.45 -18.65
CA ARG A 102 -27.97 18.82 -17.59
C ARG A 102 -29.28 18.06 -17.73
N ASP A 103 -29.91 17.74 -16.61
CA ASP A 103 -31.23 17.13 -16.61
C ASP A 103 -32.34 18.17 -16.85
N ALA A 104 -33.60 17.72 -16.87
CA ALA A 104 -34.75 18.59 -17.11
C ALA A 104 -34.95 19.70 -16.05
N ALA A 105 -34.37 19.54 -14.85
CA ALA A 105 -34.38 20.54 -13.79
C ALA A 105 -33.16 21.48 -13.87
N GLY A 106 -32.30 21.32 -14.87
CA GLY A 106 -31.10 22.12 -15.06
C GLY A 106 -29.93 21.72 -14.16
N ARG A 107 -29.99 20.57 -13.46
CA ARG A 107 -28.89 20.08 -12.62
C ARG A 107 -27.81 19.44 -13.48
N VAL A 108 -26.55 19.51 -13.06
CA VAL A 108 -25.46 18.79 -13.75
C VAL A 108 -25.79 17.30 -13.73
N PHE A 109 -25.79 16.68 -14.90
CA PHE A 109 -26.07 15.25 -15.04
C PHE A 109 -24.77 14.46 -15.26
N VAL A 110 -24.58 13.42 -14.45
CA VAL A 110 -23.45 12.52 -14.47
C VAL A 110 -23.97 11.10 -14.72
N ASP A 111 -23.61 10.53 -15.86
CA ASP A 111 -24.04 9.18 -16.26
C ASP A 111 -23.14 8.10 -15.62
N ARG A 112 -23.23 7.99 -14.29
CA ARG A 112 -22.46 7.05 -13.45
C ARG A 112 -23.35 6.39 -12.41
N ASP A 113 -22.82 5.36 -11.74
CA ASP A 113 -23.53 4.65 -10.68
C ASP A 113 -23.68 5.53 -9.42
N PRO A 114 -24.91 5.83 -8.96
CA PRO A 114 -25.12 6.63 -7.76
C PRO A 114 -24.59 5.98 -6.47
N ALA A 115 -24.56 4.65 -6.36
CA ALA A 115 -24.06 3.96 -5.17
C ALA A 115 -22.54 4.14 -5.02
N LEU A 116 -21.78 4.02 -6.11
CA LEU A 116 -20.34 4.29 -6.11
C LEU A 116 -20.05 5.78 -5.93
N PHE A 117 -20.83 6.67 -6.55
CA PHE A 117 -20.68 8.11 -6.33
C PHE A 117 -20.90 8.52 -4.87
N GLY A 118 -21.83 7.86 -4.16
CA GLY A 118 -22.00 8.08 -2.73
C GLY A 118 -20.71 7.87 -1.92
N ARG A 119 -19.86 6.89 -2.32
CA ARG A 119 -18.54 6.66 -1.69
C ARG A 119 -17.53 7.75 -2.07
N VAL A 120 -17.55 8.22 -3.31
CA VAL A 120 -16.72 9.35 -3.76
C VAL A 120 -17.09 10.62 -3.00
N LEU A 121 -18.38 10.92 -2.87
CA LEU A 121 -18.84 12.09 -2.14
C LEU A 121 -18.54 12.01 -0.64
N ALA A 122 -18.59 10.82 -0.05
CA ALA A 122 -18.16 10.61 1.34
C ALA A 122 -16.68 10.96 1.53
N PHE A 123 -15.81 10.50 0.61
CA PHE A 123 -14.39 10.87 0.61
C PHE A 123 -14.18 12.38 0.43
N LEU A 124 -14.90 13.02 -0.50
CA LEU A 124 -14.77 14.47 -0.71
C LEU A 124 -15.16 15.30 0.51
N ARG A 125 -16.05 14.78 1.35
CA ARG A 125 -16.49 15.44 2.60
C ARG A 125 -15.50 15.26 3.75
N ASP A 126 -14.82 14.12 3.80
CA ASP A 126 -13.83 13.80 4.81
C ASP A 126 -12.66 12.99 4.20
N PRO A 127 -11.71 13.67 3.53
CA PRO A 127 -10.57 12.99 2.93
C PRO A 127 -9.67 12.29 3.96
N ALA A 128 -9.63 12.79 5.19
CA ALA A 128 -8.79 12.25 6.27
C ALA A 128 -9.28 10.88 6.74
N ALA A 129 -10.57 10.59 6.64
CA ALA A 129 -11.10 9.24 6.90
C ALA A 129 -10.64 8.18 5.87
N GLY A 130 -10.18 8.61 4.70
CA GLY A 130 -9.74 7.75 3.61
C GLY A 130 -10.89 6.93 2.99
N VAL A 131 -10.53 5.95 2.15
CA VAL A 131 -11.49 5.09 1.46
C VAL A 131 -11.30 3.63 1.90
N ALA A 132 -12.33 3.06 2.52
CA ALA A 132 -12.37 1.64 2.83
C ALA A 132 -12.72 0.81 1.58
N LEU A 133 -11.75 0.01 1.09
CA LEU A 133 -12.00 -0.92 0.00
C LEU A 133 -12.90 -2.10 0.46
N PRO A 134 -13.83 -2.59 -0.38
CA PRO A 134 -14.71 -3.71 -0.03
C PRO A 134 -13.94 -5.03 0.19
N ALA A 135 -13.56 -5.33 1.44
CA ALA A 135 -12.73 -6.48 1.79
C ALA A 135 -13.22 -7.83 1.22
N GLU A 136 -14.54 -8.04 1.18
CA GLU A 136 -15.17 -9.31 0.79
C GLU A 136 -15.32 -9.51 -0.72
N SER A 137 -15.11 -8.48 -1.56
CA SER A 137 -15.36 -8.58 -3.00
C SER A 137 -14.31 -7.84 -3.82
N ALA A 138 -13.46 -8.61 -4.51
CA ALA A 138 -12.47 -8.08 -5.45
C ALA A 138 -13.14 -7.30 -6.60
N ALA A 139 -14.27 -7.79 -7.11
CA ALA A 139 -15.01 -7.11 -8.17
C ALA A 139 -15.55 -5.74 -7.71
N ALA A 140 -16.14 -5.67 -6.51
CA ALA A 140 -16.62 -4.40 -5.96
C ALA A 140 -15.46 -3.43 -5.66
N CYS A 141 -14.28 -3.95 -5.30
CA CYS A 141 -13.07 -3.16 -5.17
C CYS A 141 -12.62 -2.58 -6.52
N ASP A 142 -12.54 -3.41 -7.56
CA ASP A 142 -12.17 -2.97 -8.92
C ASP A 142 -13.16 -1.91 -9.46
N GLU A 143 -14.46 -2.09 -9.23
CA GLU A 143 -15.50 -1.11 -9.59
C GLU A 143 -15.32 0.23 -8.85
N LEU A 144 -15.10 0.19 -7.53
CA LEU A 144 -14.89 1.40 -6.74
C LEU A 144 -13.61 2.13 -7.15
N VAL A 145 -12.53 1.40 -7.36
CA VAL A 145 -11.24 1.92 -7.84
C VAL A 145 -11.42 2.60 -9.20
N ALA A 146 -12.13 1.97 -10.13
CA ALA A 146 -12.44 2.53 -11.44
C ALA A 146 -13.31 3.81 -11.35
N GLU A 147 -14.22 3.87 -10.38
CA GLU A 147 -15.01 5.08 -10.13
C GLU A 147 -14.13 6.24 -9.66
N PHE A 148 -13.24 6.03 -8.68
CA PHE A 148 -12.29 7.05 -8.23
C PHE A 148 -11.33 7.48 -9.36
N GLU A 149 -10.94 6.56 -10.24
CA GLU A 149 -10.14 6.87 -11.42
C GLU A 149 -10.89 7.77 -12.41
N TRP A 150 -12.18 7.49 -12.66
CA TRP A 150 -13.00 8.30 -13.55
C TRP A 150 -13.16 9.75 -13.08
N TYR A 151 -13.26 9.97 -11.76
CA TYR A 151 -13.29 11.31 -11.18
C TYR A 151 -11.90 11.98 -11.07
N GLY A 152 -10.81 11.28 -11.39
CA GLY A 152 -9.45 11.79 -11.24
C GLY A 152 -9.00 11.89 -9.78
N LEU A 153 -9.55 11.05 -8.90
CA LEU A 153 -9.32 11.06 -7.46
C LEU A 153 -8.57 9.82 -6.95
N ARG A 154 -8.26 8.84 -7.82
CA ARG A 154 -7.61 7.58 -7.43
C ARG A 154 -6.34 7.79 -6.61
N GLU A 155 -5.43 8.65 -7.07
CA GLU A 155 -4.13 8.82 -6.42
C GLU A 155 -4.22 9.41 -5.01
N VAL A 156 -5.17 10.31 -4.79
CA VAL A 156 -5.35 10.96 -3.48
C VAL A 156 -6.23 10.14 -2.54
N ALA A 157 -7.23 9.44 -3.08
CA ALA A 157 -8.18 8.68 -2.27
C ALA A 157 -7.71 7.26 -1.95
N LEU A 158 -6.90 6.69 -2.84
CA LEU A 158 -6.41 5.31 -2.79
C LEU A 158 -4.91 5.28 -3.10
N PRO A 159 -4.05 5.90 -2.27
CA PRO A 159 -2.61 5.88 -2.49
C PRO A 159 -2.07 4.45 -2.49
N PRO A 160 -0.97 4.16 -3.22
CA PRO A 160 -0.36 2.83 -3.21
C PRO A 160 -0.01 2.38 -1.79
N LEU A 161 -0.28 1.12 -1.45
CA LEU A 161 0.09 0.54 -0.15
C LEU A 161 1.58 0.69 0.16
N LEU A 162 2.43 0.40 -0.84
CA LEU A 162 3.89 0.45 -0.76
C LEU A 162 4.40 1.39 -1.86
N PRO A 163 4.47 2.71 -1.61
CA PRO A 163 4.90 3.68 -2.62
C PRO A 163 6.32 3.39 -3.12
N GLY A 164 6.48 3.14 -4.42
CA GLY A 164 7.78 2.84 -5.03
C GLY A 164 8.16 1.36 -5.02
N SER A 165 7.26 0.45 -4.63
CA SER A 165 7.44 -0.99 -4.80
C SER A 165 7.67 -1.34 -6.27
N THR A 166 8.67 -2.17 -6.54
CA THR A 166 8.91 -2.79 -7.85
C THR A 166 8.33 -4.20 -7.92
N VAL A 167 8.00 -4.78 -6.76
CA VAL A 167 7.38 -6.10 -6.65
C VAL A 167 5.89 -6.04 -6.95
N LEU A 168 5.16 -5.02 -6.47
CA LEU A 168 3.70 -4.94 -6.64
C LEU A 168 3.30 -4.04 -7.81
N THR A 169 2.39 -4.52 -8.67
CA THR A 169 1.64 -3.62 -9.55
C THR A 169 0.65 -2.78 -8.74
N ARG A 170 0.13 -1.68 -9.31
CA ARG A 170 -0.87 -0.85 -8.62
C ARG A 170 -2.09 -1.66 -8.18
N GLN A 171 -2.61 -2.52 -9.07
CA GLN A 171 -3.77 -3.37 -8.76
C GLN A 171 -3.45 -4.42 -7.68
N GLN A 172 -2.25 -5.02 -7.70
CA GLN A 172 -1.81 -5.94 -6.65
C GLN A 172 -1.67 -5.22 -5.31
N GLY A 173 -1.19 -3.98 -5.31
CA GLY A 173 -1.16 -3.13 -4.11
C GLY A 173 -2.55 -2.85 -3.55
N ASP A 174 -3.52 -2.56 -4.41
CA ASP A 174 -4.91 -2.34 -3.99
C ASP A 174 -5.54 -3.62 -3.40
N ASP A 175 -5.28 -4.79 -4.02
CA ASP A 175 -5.68 -6.08 -3.47
C ASP A 175 -5.04 -6.36 -2.12
N ALA A 176 -3.73 -6.11 -1.97
CA ALA A 176 -3.03 -6.27 -0.71
C ALA A 176 -3.63 -5.34 0.37
N ALA A 177 -3.85 -4.06 0.04
CA ALA A 177 -4.46 -3.10 0.95
C ALA A 177 -5.87 -3.53 1.39
N ARG A 178 -6.68 -4.04 0.45
CA ARG A 178 -8.02 -4.58 0.73
C ARG A 178 -7.97 -5.82 1.63
N LEU A 179 -7.11 -6.79 1.31
CA LEU A 179 -7.03 -8.05 2.05
C LEU A 179 -6.44 -7.85 3.46
N LEU A 180 -5.54 -6.88 3.58
CA LEU A 180 -4.92 -6.48 4.84
C LEU A 180 -5.68 -5.32 5.51
N ALA A 181 -6.92 -5.01 5.07
CA ALA A 181 -7.76 -3.97 5.66
C ALA A 181 -8.19 -4.40 7.07
N GLY A 182 -7.36 -4.07 8.07
CA GLY A 182 -7.44 -4.58 9.43
C GLY A 182 -6.11 -4.60 10.17
N LEU A 183 -4.99 -4.35 9.48
CA LEU A 183 -3.69 -4.08 10.12
C LEU A 183 -3.74 -2.81 10.99
N PRO A 184 -2.84 -2.67 12.00
CA PRO A 184 -2.69 -1.44 12.76
C PRO A 184 -2.54 -0.25 11.80
N ARG A 185 -3.31 0.82 12.06
CA ARG A 185 -3.36 2.00 11.20
C ARG A 185 -2.09 2.82 11.38
N HIS A 186 -0.99 2.42 10.75
CA HIS A 186 0.17 3.28 10.53
C HIS A 186 -0.11 4.25 9.37
N GLU A 187 -1.30 4.88 9.32
CA GLU A 187 -1.76 5.81 8.27
C GLU A 187 -1.33 5.51 6.80
N GLY A 188 -1.05 4.25 6.46
CA GLY A 188 -0.49 3.85 5.17
C GLY A 188 0.97 4.25 4.90
N ARG A 189 1.75 4.70 5.89
CA ARG A 189 3.16 5.08 5.68
C ARG A 189 4.09 3.88 5.90
N TRP A 190 4.50 3.28 4.80
CA TRP A 190 5.48 2.19 4.77
C TRP A 190 6.81 2.70 4.22
N ARG A 191 7.91 2.32 4.88
CA ARG A 191 9.28 2.61 4.45
C ARG A 191 9.96 1.32 4.00
N LEU A 192 10.58 1.36 2.81
CA LEU A 192 11.39 0.26 2.30
C LEU A 192 12.62 0.08 3.18
N MET A 193 12.79 -1.12 3.72
CA MET A 193 13.94 -1.52 4.54
C MET A 193 15.01 -2.18 3.69
N MET A 194 14.58 -3.06 2.78
CA MET A 194 15.46 -3.70 1.81
C MET A 194 14.69 -4.09 0.55
N ARG A 195 15.40 -4.15 -0.56
CA ARG A 195 14.98 -4.75 -1.83
C ARG A 195 16.05 -5.70 -2.32
N GLY A 196 15.71 -6.97 -2.53
CA GLY A 196 16.66 -8.00 -2.92
C GLY A 196 17.44 -7.69 -4.20
N SER A 197 16.76 -7.17 -5.23
CA SER A 197 17.40 -6.76 -6.50
C SER A 197 18.37 -5.57 -6.38
N GLN A 198 18.27 -4.78 -5.30
CA GLN A 198 19.12 -3.61 -5.06
C GLN A 198 20.22 -3.90 -4.02
N ASP A 199 19.84 -4.50 -2.90
CA ASP A 199 20.70 -4.67 -1.71
C ASP A 199 21.33 -6.07 -1.64
N GLY A 200 20.80 -7.02 -2.42
CA GLY A 200 21.21 -8.42 -2.43
C GLY A 200 20.23 -9.34 -1.69
N PHE A 201 20.28 -10.61 -2.05
CA PHE A 201 19.34 -11.64 -1.58
C PHE A 201 19.85 -12.47 -0.39
N ALA A 202 21.08 -12.23 0.06
CA ALA A 202 21.69 -13.03 1.12
C ALA A 202 20.92 -12.84 2.46
N PRO A 203 20.72 -13.90 3.25
CA PRO A 203 20.15 -13.83 4.60
C PRO A 203 20.79 -12.75 5.46
N SER A 204 22.11 -12.57 5.37
CA SER A 204 22.84 -11.54 6.10
C SER A 204 22.37 -10.11 5.79
N VAL A 205 21.94 -9.84 4.55
CA VAL A 205 21.37 -8.53 4.16
C VAL A 205 20.01 -8.34 4.82
N PHE A 206 19.18 -9.38 4.79
CA PHE A 206 17.88 -9.37 5.47
C PHE A 206 18.02 -9.13 6.97
N HIS A 207 18.85 -9.92 7.66
CA HIS A 207 19.03 -9.76 9.10
C HIS A 207 19.63 -8.40 9.49
N ALA A 208 20.57 -7.88 8.69
CA ALA A 208 21.14 -6.55 8.95
C ALA A 208 20.11 -5.42 8.81
N ALA A 209 19.13 -5.56 7.92
CA ALA A 209 18.14 -4.54 7.64
C ALA A 209 16.84 -4.68 8.45
N CYS A 210 16.48 -5.91 8.81
CA CYS A 210 15.12 -6.25 9.23
C CYS A 210 15.01 -6.88 10.62
N ASP A 211 16.11 -7.31 11.24
CA ASP A 211 16.04 -7.81 12.62
C ASP A 211 15.44 -6.75 13.56
N GLU A 212 14.70 -7.21 14.58
CA GLU A 212 14.03 -6.37 15.59
C GLU A 212 12.87 -5.50 15.07
N LEU A 213 12.54 -5.51 13.77
CA LEU A 213 11.35 -4.84 13.26
C LEU A 213 10.08 -5.43 13.88
N GLU A 214 9.40 -4.66 14.74
CA GLU A 214 8.18 -5.14 15.41
C GLU A 214 7.05 -5.46 14.45
N GLU A 215 6.98 -4.73 13.33
CA GLU A 215 5.98 -4.90 12.29
C GLU A 215 6.64 -4.77 10.92
N SER A 216 6.22 -5.62 9.97
CA SER A 216 6.72 -5.55 8.60
C SER A 216 5.75 -6.11 7.57
N ILE A 217 5.87 -5.60 6.35
CA ILE A 217 5.30 -6.20 5.14
C ILE A 217 6.42 -6.77 4.30
N VAL A 218 6.29 -8.02 3.89
CA VAL A 218 7.20 -8.72 2.98
C VAL A 218 6.47 -8.96 1.67
N ALA A 219 6.91 -8.34 0.58
CA ALA A 219 6.37 -8.58 -0.75
C ALA A 219 7.34 -9.46 -1.56
N VAL A 220 6.83 -10.54 -2.15
CA VAL A 220 7.63 -11.51 -2.91
C VAL A 220 7.07 -11.69 -4.31
N ARG A 221 7.93 -11.58 -5.32
CA ARG A 221 7.66 -11.99 -6.69
C ARG A 221 8.53 -13.19 -7.05
N THR A 222 7.89 -14.26 -7.51
CA THR A 222 8.57 -15.47 -7.98
C THR A 222 8.97 -15.32 -9.45
N ALA A 223 10.00 -16.04 -9.88
CA ALA A 223 10.45 -16.08 -11.28
C ALA A 223 9.40 -16.64 -12.27
N VAL A 224 8.33 -17.24 -11.75
CA VAL A 224 7.20 -17.75 -12.55
C VAL A 224 5.99 -16.82 -12.51
N GLY A 225 6.10 -15.64 -11.90
CA GLY A 225 5.09 -14.58 -11.92
C GLY A 225 4.11 -14.57 -10.75
N SER A 226 4.10 -15.61 -9.89
CA SER A 226 3.29 -15.61 -8.66
C SER A 226 3.74 -14.51 -7.70
N VAL A 227 2.79 -13.88 -7.01
CA VAL A 227 3.02 -12.77 -6.08
C VAL A 227 2.34 -13.04 -4.74
N VAL A 228 3.11 -12.97 -3.67
CA VAL A 228 2.66 -13.19 -2.30
C VAL A 228 3.13 -12.03 -1.43
N VAL A 229 2.25 -11.53 -0.57
CA VAL A 229 2.54 -10.49 0.41
C VAL A 229 2.30 -11.05 1.80
N GLY A 230 3.28 -11.00 2.68
CA GLY A 230 3.13 -11.35 4.08
C GLY A 230 3.12 -10.12 4.97
N TYR A 231 2.24 -10.07 5.96
CA TYR A 231 2.32 -9.13 7.06
C TYR A 231 2.75 -9.86 8.32
N MET A 232 3.70 -9.28 9.06
CA MET A 232 4.24 -9.82 10.30
C MET A 232 4.16 -8.77 11.39
N ASP A 233 3.67 -9.14 12.58
CA ASP A 233 3.61 -8.32 13.79
C ASP A 233 4.46 -8.87 14.94
N ALA A 234 5.60 -9.47 14.57
CA ALA A 234 6.61 -9.96 15.50
C ALA A 234 8.02 -9.70 14.94
N PRO A 235 9.00 -9.44 15.82
CA PRO A 235 10.36 -9.17 15.40
C PRO A 235 11.03 -10.39 14.77
N TRP A 236 11.72 -10.12 13.67
CA TRP A 236 12.71 -11.02 13.07
C TRP A 236 13.93 -11.15 13.99
N GLY A 237 14.68 -12.24 13.85
CA GLY A 237 15.89 -12.45 14.63
C GLY A 237 16.91 -13.33 13.93
N GLY A 238 18.19 -12.99 14.08
CA GLY A 238 19.33 -13.73 13.53
C GLY A 238 19.83 -14.91 14.37
N SER A 239 19.06 -15.37 15.37
CA SER A 239 19.38 -16.58 16.14
C SER A 239 18.36 -17.68 15.87
N VAL A 240 18.81 -18.93 15.78
CA VAL A 240 17.91 -20.08 15.62
C VAL A 240 16.90 -20.11 16.77
N GLY A 241 15.61 -19.97 16.43
CA GLY A 241 14.56 -19.81 17.43
C GLY A 241 13.16 -19.81 16.84
N MET A 242 12.18 -19.78 17.73
CA MET A 242 10.77 -19.67 17.40
C MET A 242 10.20 -18.46 18.11
N ASN A 243 9.59 -17.54 17.35
CA ASN A 243 8.81 -16.44 17.90
C ASN A 243 7.35 -16.60 17.50
N MET A 244 6.44 -16.02 18.27
CA MET A 244 5.01 -16.04 17.97
C MET A 244 4.55 -14.67 17.49
N ALA A 245 3.83 -14.66 16.37
CA ALA A 245 3.07 -13.48 15.95
C ALA A 245 2.12 -13.02 17.08
N ARG A 246 2.01 -11.70 17.29
CA ARG A 246 1.23 -11.14 18.41
C ARG A 246 -0.27 -11.37 18.21
N SER A 247 -0.81 -11.03 17.04
CA SER A 247 -2.25 -11.17 16.78
C SER A 247 -2.68 -11.13 15.31
N ARG A 248 -1.85 -10.65 14.37
CA ARG A 248 -2.32 -10.24 13.03
C ARG A 248 -1.44 -10.69 11.86
N CYS A 249 -0.44 -11.55 12.07
CA CYS A 249 0.31 -12.13 10.97
C CYS A 249 -0.63 -12.72 9.90
N ALA A 250 -0.34 -12.51 8.62
CA ALA A 250 -1.18 -13.00 7.52
C ALA A 250 -0.35 -13.14 6.24
N LEU A 251 -0.83 -14.00 5.32
CA LEU A 251 -0.31 -14.08 3.95
C LEU A 251 -1.44 -13.72 2.98
N ALA A 252 -1.17 -12.83 2.04
CA ALA A 252 -2.05 -12.49 0.92
C ALA A 252 -1.43 -13.03 -0.36
N VAL A 253 -2.13 -13.95 -1.03
CA VAL A 253 -1.74 -14.46 -2.35
C VAL A 253 -2.46 -13.63 -3.40
N LEU A 254 -1.69 -12.83 -4.15
CA LEU A 254 -2.25 -11.88 -5.11
C LEU A 254 -2.32 -12.49 -6.50
N GLU A 255 -1.27 -13.19 -6.91
CA GLU A 255 -1.13 -13.82 -8.23
C GLU A 255 -0.65 -15.26 -8.09
N THR A 256 -1.22 -16.15 -8.90
CA THR A 256 -0.81 -17.56 -9.01
C THR A 256 -0.49 -17.88 -10.46
N LEU A 257 0.03 -19.08 -10.73
CA LEU A 257 0.19 -19.59 -12.10
C LEU A 257 -1.11 -19.70 -12.90
N ARG A 258 -2.27 -19.66 -12.23
CA ARG A 258 -3.59 -19.67 -12.87
C ARG A 258 -4.19 -18.27 -13.07
N GLY A 259 -3.44 -17.23 -12.73
CA GLY A 259 -3.90 -15.85 -12.73
C GLY A 259 -4.14 -15.31 -11.32
N ARG A 260 -4.81 -14.15 -11.29
CA ARG A 260 -5.16 -13.41 -10.08
C ARG A 260 -5.96 -14.27 -9.11
N ALA A 261 -5.54 -14.25 -7.84
CA ALA A 261 -6.19 -14.99 -6.75
C ALA A 261 -6.79 -14.04 -5.72
N ALA A 262 -6.02 -13.05 -5.29
CA ALA A 262 -6.38 -12.07 -4.25
C ALA A 262 -7.04 -12.73 -3.01
N LEU A 263 -6.33 -13.70 -2.43
CA LEU A 263 -6.77 -14.52 -1.29
C LEU A 263 -6.00 -14.15 -0.02
N LEU A 264 -6.72 -13.89 1.07
CA LEU A 264 -6.13 -13.75 2.40
C LEU A 264 -6.07 -15.12 3.10
N LEU A 265 -4.91 -15.45 3.63
CA LEU A 265 -4.66 -16.64 4.43
C LEU A 265 -4.36 -16.18 5.86
N ARG A 266 -5.26 -16.51 6.79
CA ARG A 266 -5.10 -16.17 8.20
C ARG A 266 -4.39 -17.30 8.94
N PRO A 267 -3.71 -17.03 10.06
CA PRO A 267 -3.16 -18.07 10.92
C PRO A 267 -4.29 -18.93 11.47
N GLN A 268 -4.04 -20.23 11.56
CA GLN A 268 -4.94 -21.14 12.26
C GLN A 268 -4.82 -20.88 13.77
N VAL A 269 -5.97 -20.77 14.44
CA VAL A 269 -6.08 -20.33 15.85
C VAL A 269 -5.70 -21.44 16.86
N ASP A 270 -5.15 -22.56 16.39
CA ASP A 270 -4.71 -23.64 17.29
C ASP A 270 -3.52 -23.13 18.14
N PRO A 271 -3.65 -23.04 19.48
CA PRO A 271 -2.59 -22.54 20.35
C PRO A 271 -1.32 -23.39 20.30
N ALA A 272 -1.41 -24.65 19.85
CA ALA A 272 -0.26 -25.52 19.62
C ALA A 272 0.42 -25.27 18.25
N LYS A 273 -0.19 -24.44 17.39
CA LYS A 273 0.25 -24.09 16.03
C LYS A 273 0.20 -22.58 15.77
N ALA A 274 0.41 -21.74 16.80
CA ALA A 274 0.52 -20.29 16.62
C ALA A 274 1.55 -19.97 15.53
N CYS A 275 1.31 -18.96 14.67
CA CYS A 275 2.19 -18.64 13.54
C CYS A 275 3.64 -18.43 14.03
N VAL A 276 4.44 -19.47 13.83
CA VAL A 276 5.84 -19.49 14.26
C VAL A 276 6.62 -18.69 13.23
N VAL A 277 7.22 -17.60 13.70
CA VAL A 277 8.38 -17.01 13.02
C VAL A 277 9.53 -17.96 13.32
N CYS A 278 9.92 -18.76 12.33
CA CYS A 278 11.19 -19.43 12.42
C CYS A 278 12.26 -18.35 12.25
N GLN A 279 13.04 -18.14 13.31
CA GLN A 279 14.20 -17.28 13.26
C GLN A 279 15.36 -18.19 12.90
N ASP A 280 16.02 -17.95 11.76
CA ASP A 280 17.20 -18.70 11.35
C ASP A 280 18.11 -17.78 10.52
N PRO A 281 19.37 -17.56 10.95
CA PRO A 281 20.31 -16.65 10.27
C PRO A 281 20.66 -17.07 8.83
N THR A 282 20.31 -18.28 8.42
CA THR A 282 20.59 -18.84 7.10
C THR A 282 19.44 -18.65 6.11
N PHE A 283 18.35 -18.01 6.54
CA PHE A 283 17.17 -17.74 5.71
C PHE A 283 16.85 -16.25 5.69
N GLY A 284 16.14 -15.82 4.66
CA GLY A 284 15.49 -14.52 4.67
C GLY A 284 14.18 -14.55 5.48
N PRO A 285 13.15 -13.79 5.08
CA PRO A 285 11.87 -13.83 5.78
C PRO A 285 11.21 -15.22 5.73
N ILE A 286 10.72 -15.68 6.89
CA ILE A 286 10.00 -16.95 7.07
C ILE A 286 8.62 -16.72 7.70
N PHE A 287 7.61 -17.32 7.09
CA PHE A 287 6.24 -17.38 7.61
C PHE A 287 5.84 -18.83 7.84
N GLY A 288 5.44 -19.13 9.07
CA GLY A 288 4.95 -20.44 9.49
C GLY A 288 6.06 -21.50 9.56
N LEU A 289 5.95 -22.40 10.53
CA LEU A 289 6.80 -23.59 10.68
C LEU A 289 5.94 -24.75 11.17
N PHE A 290 5.94 -25.87 10.44
CA PHE A 290 5.12 -27.03 10.76
C PHE A 290 5.79 -28.36 10.40
N ALA A 291 5.42 -29.44 11.09
CA ALA A 291 5.89 -30.79 10.78
C ALA A 291 5.04 -31.42 9.66
N LEU A 292 5.69 -31.88 8.59
CA LEU A 292 5.02 -32.55 7.49
C LEU A 292 4.38 -33.86 7.97
N GLY A 293 3.08 -34.03 7.71
CA GLY A 293 2.33 -35.25 8.08
C GLY A 293 1.69 -35.23 9.46
N GLY A 294 1.82 -34.14 10.23
CA GLY A 294 1.10 -33.93 11.49
C GLY A 294 1.52 -34.83 12.68
N ALA A 295 2.55 -35.66 12.51
CA ALA A 295 3.13 -36.47 13.58
C ALA A 295 4.41 -35.83 14.11
N GLU A 296 4.65 -35.94 15.42
CA GLU A 296 5.91 -35.52 16.04
C GLU A 296 7.08 -36.27 15.37
N GLY A 297 8.09 -35.51 14.88
CA GLY A 297 9.30 -36.05 14.25
C GLY A 297 9.33 -36.10 12.72
N GLY A 298 8.29 -35.61 12.03
CA GLY A 298 8.33 -35.38 10.57
C GLY A 298 9.26 -34.22 10.17
N PRO A 299 9.72 -34.15 8.90
CA PRO A 299 10.55 -33.04 8.43
C PRO A 299 9.78 -31.73 8.55
N LEU A 300 10.44 -30.70 9.08
CA LEU A 300 9.87 -29.36 9.21
C LEU A 300 9.75 -28.68 7.85
N ARG A 301 8.67 -27.91 7.66
CA ARG A 301 8.42 -27.06 6.49
C ARG A 301 7.92 -25.69 6.93
N ASN A 302 8.14 -24.71 6.07
CA ASN A 302 7.62 -23.36 6.22
C ASN A 302 6.47 -23.12 5.25
N ASP A 303 5.51 -22.26 5.61
CA ASP A 303 4.47 -21.85 4.67
C ASP A 303 5.05 -20.97 3.58
N MET A 304 5.93 -20.04 3.93
CA MET A 304 6.77 -19.30 3.00
C MET A 304 8.15 -19.08 3.60
N ALA A 305 9.21 -19.34 2.85
CA ALA A 305 10.57 -18.99 3.25
C ALA A 305 11.41 -18.56 2.04
N VAL A 306 12.09 -17.43 2.16
CA VAL A 306 13.09 -17.00 1.17
C VAL A 306 14.46 -17.57 1.54
N MET A 307 15.14 -18.16 0.57
CA MET A 307 16.42 -18.84 0.74
C MET A 307 17.39 -18.40 -0.34
N ALA A 308 18.61 -18.02 0.04
CA ALA A 308 19.70 -17.82 -0.90
C ALA A 308 20.68 -18.99 -0.82
N GLY A 309 20.86 -19.70 -1.93
CA GLY A 309 21.95 -20.66 -2.11
C GLY A 309 23.19 -20.00 -2.71
N SER A 310 24.25 -20.78 -2.91
CA SER A 310 25.49 -20.33 -3.55
C SER A 310 25.29 -19.80 -4.98
N ASP A 311 24.37 -20.43 -5.73
CA ASP A 311 24.22 -20.19 -7.17
C ASP A 311 22.83 -19.61 -7.55
N SER A 312 21.87 -19.62 -6.64
CA SER A 312 20.51 -19.13 -6.91
C SER A 312 19.75 -18.78 -5.65
N THR A 313 18.86 -17.79 -5.76
CA THR A 313 17.88 -17.45 -4.73
C THR A 313 16.53 -18.05 -5.08
N SER A 314 15.86 -18.62 -4.10
CA SER A 314 14.55 -19.25 -4.24
C SER A 314 13.63 -18.86 -3.10
N VAL A 315 12.33 -19.03 -3.35
CA VAL A 315 11.31 -19.03 -2.30
C VAL A 315 10.62 -20.38 -2.30
N CYS A 316 10.43 -20.94 -1.11
CA CYS A 316 9.71 -22.19 -0.91
C CYS A 316 8.37 -21.93 -0.25
N PHE A 317 7.36 -22.62 -0.75
CA PHE A 317 6.00 -22.55 -0.26
C PHE A 317 5.55 -23.92 0.27
N GLY A 318 5.09 -23.92 1.51
CA GLY A 318 4.37 -25.04 2.16
C GLY A 318 2.88 -24.76 2.35
N ILE A 319 2.40 -23.58 1.92
CA ILE A 319 1.01 -23.16 2.06
C ILE A 319 0.07 -24.23 1.52
N GLY A 320 -0.94 -24.57 2.33
CA GLY A 320 -1.97 -25.53 1.95
C GLY A 320 -1.55 -26.99 2.11
N CYS A 321 -0.31 -27.32 2.49
CA CYS A 321 0.04 -28.68 2.88
C CYS A 321 -0.67 -29.10 4.20
N PRO A 322 -0.83 -30.41 4.48
CA PRO A 322 -1.23 -30.86 5.80
C PRO A 322 -0.25 -30.36 6.87
N GLY A 323 -0.76 -29.64 7.87
CA GLY A 323 0.06 -29.02 8.93
C GLY A 323 0.36 -27.53 8.72
N SER A 324 0.09 -26.96 7.54
CA SER A 324 0.19 -25.52 7.22
C SER A 324 -0.34 -24.65 8.37
N MET A 325 0.41 -23.62 8.75
CA MET A 325 0.05 -22.72 9.85
C MET A 325 -1.02 -21.71 9.44
N PHE A 326 -1.13 -21.46 8.14
CA PHE A 326 -2.19 -20.62 7.58
C PHE A 326 -3.36 -21.46 7.08
N GLU A 327 -4.53 -20.83 7.06
CA GLU A 327 -5.75 -21.39 6.50
C GLU A 327 -5.54 -21.84 5.06
N ARG A 328 -6.16 -22.96 4.70
CA ARG A 328 -6.11 -23.53 3.37
C ARG A 328 -7.29 -23.02 2.55
N PRO A 329 -7.07 -22.35 1.40
CA PRO A 329 -8.16 -21.96 0.52
C PRO A 329 -8.93 -23.17 -0.02
N PRO A 330 -10.25 -23.06 -0.27
CA PRO A 330 -11.02 -24.09 -0.93
C PRO A 330 -10.39 -24.47 -2.29
N GLY A 331 -10.20 -25.77 -2.53
CA GLY A 331 -9.63 -26.28 -3.78
C GLY A 331 -8.10 -26.19 -3.89
N TRP A 332 -7.41 -25.62 -2.90
CA TRP A 332 -5.95 -25.69 -2.83
C TRP A 332 -5.51 -27.01 -2.21
N THR A 333 -4.71 -27.78 -2.95
CA THR A 333 -4.19 -29.08 -2.51
C THR A 333 -2.71 -29.04 -2.14
N ASP A 334 -1.95 -28.14 -2.78
CA ASP A 334 -0.52 -27.94 -2.52
C ASP A 334 -0.04 -26.57 -3.04
N ALA A 335 1.25 -26.30 -2.83
CA ALA A 335 1.92 -25.07 -3.24
C ALA A 335 2.38 -25.04 -4.71
N ARG A 336 2.00 -26.01 -5.55
CA ARG A 336 2.37 -26.00 -6.98
C ARG A 336 1.72 -24.85 -7.73
N LEU A 337 0.58 -24.36 -7.25
CA LEU A 337 -0.08 -23.17 -7.83
C LEU A 337 0.78 -21.90 -7.72
N LEU A 338 1.69 -21.85 -6.76
CA LEU A 338 2.60 -20.74 -6.55
C LEU A 338 3.98 -20.99 -7.17
N SER A 339 4.51 -22.20 -6.97
CA SER A 339 5.89 -22.54 -7.35
C SER A 339 6.02 -23.19 -8.73
N GLY A 340 4.96 -23.79 -9.25
CA GLY A 340 5.02 -24.67 -10.43
C GLY A 340 5.80 -25.97 -10.19
N SER A 341 6.28 -26.20 -8.96
CA SER A 341 7.22 -27.27 -8.64
C SER A 341 6.65 -28.21 -7.58
N ALA A 342 6.89 -29.51 -7.75
CA ALA A 342 6.53 -30.52 -6.75
C ALA A 342 7.27 -30.34 -5.42
N SER A 343 8.43 -29.69 -5.41
CA SER A 343 9.16 -29.38 -4.16
C SER A 343 8.49 -28.27 -3.35
N GLY A 344 7.68 -27.43 -4.00
CA GLY A 344 7.17 -26.18 -3.45
C GLY A 344 8.12 -25.00 -3.61
N CYS A 345 9.34 -25.21 -4.12
CA CYS A 345 10.36 -24.17 -4.27
C CYS A 345 10.47 -23.70 -5.72
N VAL A 346 10.68 -22.39 -5.88
CA VAL A 346 10.79 -21.72 -7.17
C VAL A 346 11.81 -20.61 -7.09
N GLY A 347 12.42 -20.23 -8.22
CA GLY A 347 13.30 -19.08 -8.30
C GLY A 347 12.62 -17.81 -7.81
N LEU A 348 13.38 -16.97 -7.10
CA LEU A 348 12.92 -15.66 -6.67
C LEU A 348 13.26 -14.62 -7.75
N GLU A 349 12.29 -13.79 -8.13
CA GLU A 349 12.54 -12.63 -9.00
C GLU A 349 12.98 -11.44 -8.14
N ASP A 350 12.17 -11.10 -7.13
CA ASP A 350 12.53 -10.06 -6.17
C ASP A 350 11.78 -10.22 -4.83
N VAL A 351 12.32 -9.61 -3.78
CA VAL A 351 11.72 -9.51 -2.45
C VAL A 351 11.92 -8.10 -1.90
N GLU A 352 10.87 -7.53 -1.32
CA GLU A 352 10.94 -6.27 -0.59
C GLU A 352 10.45 -6.47 0.84
N VAL A 353 11.12 -5.83 1.79
CA VAL A 353 10.67 -5.77 3.18
C VAL A 353 10.44 -4.31 3.55
N TRP A 354 9.29 -4.05 4.13
CA TRP A 354 8.81 -2.72 4.48
C TRP A 354 8.46 -2.69 5.96
N ALA A 355 8.75 -1.57 6.63
CA ALA A 355 8.37 -1.33 8.02
C ALA A 355 7.48 -0.08 8.10
N PRO A 356 6.67 0.07 9.17
CA PRO A 356 6.00 1.32 9.44
C PRO A 356 7.00 2.49 9.50
N ALA A 357 6.65 3.60 8.87
CA ALA A 357 7.36 4.85 9.11
C ALA A 357 6.92 5.36 10.49
N LEU A 358 7.78 5.25 11.50
CA LEU A 358 7.53 5.86 12.80
C LEU A 358 7.46 7.37 12.63
N ASP A 359 6.42 8.00 13.18
CA ASP A 359 6.48 9.42 13.45
C ASP A 359 7.57 9.62 14.51
N GLU A 360 8.66 10.32 14.19
CA GLU A 360 9.60 10.72 15.24
C GLU A 360 8.82 11.57 16.26
N PRO A 361 8.99 11.34 17.58
CA PRO A 361 8.42 12.24 18.56
C PRO A 361 8.94 13.65 18.25
N ALA A 362 8.03 14.61 18.09
CA ALA A 362 8.38 16.01 17.95
C ALA A 362 9.43 16.33 19.02
N ALA A 363 10.65 16.66 18.58
CA ALA A 363 11.76 16.94 19.48
C ALA A 363 11.25 17.93 20.52
N ALA A 364 11.24 17.53 21.79
CA ALA A 364 10.87 18.40 22.88
C ALA A 364 11.84 19.59 22.84
N GLU A 365 11.31 20.77 22.53
CA GLU A 365 12.03 22.04 22.55
C GLU A 365 12.63 22.36 23.92
#